data_AF-N2A4V2-F1
#
_entry.id   AF-N2A4V2-F1
#
_cell.length_a   1.000
_cell.length_b   1.000
_cell.length_c   1.000
_cell.angle_alpha   90.00
_cell.angle_beta   90.00
_cell.angle_gamma   90.00
#
_symmetry.space_group_name_H-M   'P 1'
#
loop_
_entity.id
_entity.type
_entity.pdbx_description
1 polymer ?
#
loop_
_entity_poly.entity_id
_entity_poly.type
_entity_poly.pdbx_seq_one_letter_code
_entity_poly.pdbx_strand_id
1 'polypeptide(L)'
;MKLGDMVMVVENHKGTETNFLLNLTDYMEAALKLWGEHAEDMAGVVSTLYETKAGKKDWSDLYFAANKSIHASFCTGEAQLRGFLAGNFNDGEWSFDEGHCSGECLEVLRIYNLKTDGHSLFPYLHHERVEHTFHAGEVLHNMNGNDYRVLAALSPDDLLVMSLTDSQIIVGRGVKLYERYPKGERPDDESVVTGIEWDHGVYLGQDITRIDFDILKQEYGEPDRVENVSDMRDMVRRNFWMQKNVEQKEGLPDRVRNAARDCLENTFGTSEPEVFDKMLDKGVYDGMYHARDEQRQIAGPSR
;
A
#
# COMPACT_ATOMS: atom_id res chain seq x y z
N MET A 1 2.61 -14.89 -15.08
CA MET A 1 3.73 -14.64 -14.13
C MET A 1 3.54 -13.26 -13.49
N LYS A 2 3.94 -13.05 -12.23
CA LYS A 2 3.91 -11.70 -11.61
C LYS A 2 5.21 -10.95 -11.87
N LEU A 3 5.18 -9.62 -11.74
CA LEU A 3 6.38 -8.78 -11.84
C LEU A 3 7.52 -9.27 -10.95
N GLY A 4 7.21 -9.60 -9.68
CA GLY A 4 8.18 -10.07 -8.69
C GLY A 4 8.80 -11.45 -8.92
N ASP A 5 8.37 -12.16 -9.97
CA ASP A 5 8.90 -13.46 -10.36
C ASP A 5 9.85 -13.36 -11.56
N MET A 6 9.96 -12.18 -12.17
CA MET A 6 10.89 -11.89 -13.25
C MET A 6 12.32 -11.73 -12.72
N VAL A 7 13.27 -12.33 -13.42
CA VAL A 7 14.71 -12.21 -13.17
C VAL A 7 15.30 -11.28 -14.23
N MET A 8 15.83 -10.15 -13.80
CA MET A 8 16.61 -9.23 -14.63
C MET A 8 18.03 -9.76 -14.72
N VAL A 9 18.58 -9.86 -15.93
CA VAL A 9 19.91 -10.44 -16.17
C VAL A 9 20.76 -9.48 -16.99
N VAL A 10 21.95 -9.15 -16.49
CA VAL A 10 23.02 -8.48 -17.24
C VAL A 10 24.12 -9.50 -17.50
N GLU A 11 24.31 -9.91 -18.75
CA GLU A 11 25.47 -10.68 -19.16
C GLU A 11 26.57 -9.73 -19.65
N ASN A 12 27.76 -9.81 -19.05
CA ASN A 12 28.93 -9.09 -19.53
C ASN A 12 29.84 -10.06 -20.30
N HIS A 13 30.16 -9.71 -21.54
CA HIS A 13 31.20 -10.38 -22.32
C HIS A 13 32.24 -9.37 -22.80
N LYS A 14 33.44 -9.43 -22.21
CA LYS A 14 34.59 -8.57 -22.54
C LYS A 14 34.26 -7.06 -22.50
N GLY A 15 33.38 -6.64 -21.58
CA GLY A 15 33.02 -5.23 -21.41
C GLY A 15 31.85 -4.76 -22.28
N THR A 16 31.26 -5.64 -23.11
CA THR A 16 29.96 -5.39 -23.74
C THR A 16 28.89 -6.10 -22.93
N GLU A 17 27.82 -5.39 -22.60
CA GLU A 17 26.76 -5.89 -21.73
C GLU A 17 25.47 -6.17 -22.53
N THR A 18 24.81 -7.25 -22.18
CA THR A 18 23.54 -7.65 -22.79
C THR A 18 22.52 -7.88 -21.69
N ASN A 19 21.44 -7.10 -21.75
CA ASN A 19 20.33 -7.18 -20.82
C ASN A 19 19.24 -8.08 -21.41
N PHE A 20 18.68 -8.96 -20.59
CA PHE A 20 17.50 -9.76 -20.94
C PHE A 20 16.73 -10.17 -19.67
N LEU A 21 15.52 -10.67 -19.86
CA LEU A 21 14.57 -10.99 -18.79
C LEU A 21 14.20 -12.46 -18.83
N LEU A 22 14.36 -13.17 -17.71
CA LEU A 22 14.04 -14.59 -17.60
C LEU A 22 13.05 -14.86 -16.48
N ASN A 23 12.24 -15.91 -16.63
CA ASN A 23 11.65 -16.57 -15.48
C ASN A 23 12.71 -17.43 -14.75
N LEU A 24 12.39 -17.92 -13.55
CA LEU A 24 13.35 -18.71 -12.77
C LEU A 24 13.80 -19.99 -13.49
N THR A 25 12.88 -20.67 -14.19
CA THR A 25 13.18 -21.93 -14.89
C THR A 25 14.17 -21.72 -16.02
N ASP A 26 13.95 -20.71 -16.87
CA ASP A 26 14.83 -20.38 -17.99
C ASP A 26 16.17 -19.83 -17.51
N TYR A 27 16.18 -19.04 -16.42
CA TYR A 27 17.41 -18.63 -15.75
C TYR A 27 18.23 -19.82 -15.27
N MET A 28 17.59 -20.80 -14.61
CA MET A 28 18.26 -22.02 -14.17
C MET A 28 18.78 -22.84 -15.36
N GLU A 29 18.04 -22.95 -16.46
CA GLU A 29 18.50 -23.64 -17.67
C GLU A 29 19.69 -22.92 -18.32
N ALA A 30 19.64 -21.60 -18.41
CA ALA A 30 20.74 -20.78 -18.92
C ALA A 30 22.00 -20.93 -18.04
N ALA A 31 21.84 -20.84 -16.73
CA ALA A 31 22.91 -21.08 -15.78
C ALA A 31 23.49 -22.49 -15.92
N LEU A 32 22.66 -23.54 -16.00
CA LEU A 32 23.13 -24.93 -16.19
C LEU A 32 23.90 -25.12 -17.51
N LYS A 33 23.41 -24.56 -18.61
CA LYS A 33 24.11 -24.61 -19.92
C LYS A 33 25.47 -23.91 -19.87
N LEU A 34 25.57 -22.84 -19.10
CA LEU A 34 26.81 -22.09 -18.92
C LEU A 34 27.77 -22.75 -17.91
N TRP A 35 27.26 -23.54 -16.96
CA TRP A 35 28.02 -24.13 -15.85
C TRP A 35 28.58 -25.52 -16.17
N GLY A 36 27.99 -26.26 -17.11
CA GLY A 36 28.34 -27.67 -17.30
C GLY A 36 28.10 -28.50 -16.03
N GLU A 37 28.66 -29.70 -15.92
CA GLU A 37 28.40 -30.74 -14.87
C GLU A 37 28.66 -30.32 -13.40
N HIS A 38 28.82 -29.05 -13.06
CA HIS A 38 28.99 -28.53 -11.69
C HIS A 38 27.65 -28.23 -11.01
N ALA A 39 26.73 -29.21 -11.05
CA ALA A 39 25.40 -29.11 -10.44
C ALA A 39 25.42 -28.85 -8.92
N GLU A 40 26.54 -29.13 -8.23
CA GLU A 40 26.67 -29.01 -6.77
C GLU A 40 26.57 -27.56 -6.27
N ASP A 41 26.82 -26.55 -7.11
CA ASP A 41 26.84 -25.13 -6.70
C ASP A 41 25.61 -24.35 -7.20
N MET A 42 24.71 -24.99 -7.97
CA MET A 42 23.45 -24.37 -8.44
C MET A 42 22.52 -23.97 -7.30
N ALA A 43 22.53 -24.73 -6.19
CA ALA A 43 21.75 -24.38 -5.00
C ALA A 43 22.24 -23.06 -4.37
N GLY A 44 23.56 -22.82 -4.39
CA GLY A 44 24.17 -21.58 -3.90
C GLY A 44 23.79 -20.37 -4.76
N VAL A 45 23.79 -20.53 -6.08
CA VAL A 45 23.32 -19.51 -7.04
C VAL A 45 21.87 -19.15 -6.80
N VAL A 46 21.00 -20.16 -6.75
CA VAL A 46 19.57 -19.94 -6.54
C VAL A 46 19.33 -19.30 -5.17
N SER A 47 20.04 -19.73 -4.13
CA SER A 47 19.97 -19.11 -2.80
C SER A 47 20.37 -17.63 -2.85
N THR A 48 21.46 -17.29 -3.55
CA THR A 48 21.93 -15.91 -3.68
C THR A 48 20.94 -15.06 -4.48
N LEU A 49 20.34 -15.61 -5.53
CA LEU A 49 19.29 -14.93 -6.27
C LEU A 49 18.06 -14.69 -5.38
N TYR A 50 17.63 -15.64 -4.56
CA TYR A 50 16.53 -15.43 -3.61
C TYR A 50 16.82 -14.38 -2.53
N GLU A 51 18.09 -14.16 -2.17
CA GLU A 51 18.48 -13.04 -1.30
C GLU A 51 18.15 -11.68 -1.93
N THR A 52 18.17 -11.57 -3.26
CA THR A 52 17.76 -10.34 -3.98
C THR A 52 16.27 -10.07 -3.85
N LYS A 53 15.43 -11.12 -3.95
CA LYS A 53 13.99 -11.04 -3.73
C LYS A 53 13.63 -10.60 -2.31
N ALA A 54 14.46 -10.97 -1.34
CA ALA A 54 14.31 -10.58 0.06
C ALA A 54 14.89 -9.20 0.40
N GLY A 55 15.42 -8.45 -0.58
CA GLY A 55 16.05 -7.14 -0.38
C GLY A 55 17.35 -7.19 0.43
N LYS A 56 17.99 -8.37 0.54
CA LYS A 56 19.25 -8.53 1.28
C LYS A 56 20.48 -8.23 0.43
N LYS A 57 20.33 -8.32 -0.90
CA LYS A 57 21.34 -8.01 -1.91
C LYS A 57 20.67 -7.34 -3.10
N ASP A 58 21.37 -6.45 -3.77
CA ASP A 58 20.84 -5.83 -4.99
C ASP A 58 20.95 -6.78 -6.19
N TRP A 59 22.06 -7.52 -6.28
CA TRP A 59 22.38 -8.42 -7.38
C TRP A 59 23.04 -9.72 -6.89
N SER A 60 22.82 -10.79 -7.65
CA SER A 60 23.53 -12.05 -7.58
C SER A 60 24.55 -12.12 -8.70
N ASP A 61 25.83 -12.08 -8.34
CA ASP A 61 26.93 -12.05 -9.30
C ASP A 61 27.52 -13.44 -9.51
N LEU A 62 27.64 -13.84 -10.78
CA LEU A 62 28.27 -15.09 -11.20
C LEU A 62 29.44 -14.77 -12.14
N TYR A 63 30.62 -15.25 -11.77
CA TYR A 63 31.84 -15.07 -12.55
C TYR A 63 32.26 -16.41 -13.17
N PHE A 64 32.31 -16.46 -14.51
CA PHE A 64 32.61 -17.69 -15.26
C PHE A 64 34.06 -17.73 -15.74
N ALA A 65 34.55 -16.58 -16.19
CA ALA A 65 35.91 -16.37 -16.64
C ALA A 65 36.29 -14.90 -16.42
N ALA A 66 37.57 -14.56 -16.56
CA ALA A 66 38.07 -13.19 -16.37
C ALA A 66 37.36 -12.12 -17.23
N ASN A 67 36.62 -12.54 -18.27
CA ASN A 67 35.92 -11.68 -19.21
C ASN A 67 34.47 -12.11 -19.48
N LYS A 68 33.87 -12.94 -18.62
CA LYS A 68 32.47 -13.33 -18.71
C LYS A 68 31.84 -13.39 -17.32
N SER A 69 30.82 -12.57 -17.08
CA SER A 69 30.01 -12.55 -15.85
C SER A 69 28.52 -12.44 -16.16
N ILE A 70 27.70 -12.86 -15.20
CA ILE A 70 26.26 -12.63 -15.18
C ILE A 70 25.91 -11.98 -13.85
N HIS A 71 25.15 -10.90 -13.92
CA HIS A 71 24.55 -10.24 -12.77
C HIS A 71 23.04 -10.42 -12.87
N ALA A 72 22.43 -11.08 -11.89
CA ALA A 72 21.01 -11.39 -11.90
C ALA A 72 20.29 -10.91 -10.65
N SER A 73 19.05 -10.43 -10.78
CA SER A 73 18.24 -9.97 -9.64
C SER A 73 16.76 -10.19 -9.91
N PHE A 74 16.00 -10.58 -8.87
CA PHE A 74 14.55 -10.54 -8.98
C PHE A 74 14.07 -9.10 -9.09
N CYS A 75 13.12 -8.85 -9.98
CA CYS A 75 12.47 -7.56 -10.06
C CYS A 75 11.67 -7.30 -8.76
N THR A 76 11.87 -6.16 -8.13
CA THR A 76 11.19 -5.77 -6.89
C THR A 76 10.07 -4.75 -7.13
N GLY A 77 9.98 -4.18 -8.34
CA GLY A 77 8.97 -3.18 -8.67
C GLY A 77 9.18 -2.53 -10.03
N GLU A 78 8.16 -1.79 -10.48
CA GLU A 78 8.10 -1.19 -11.83
C GLU A 78 9.25 -0.18 -12.04
N ALA A 79 9.61 0.59 -11.01
CA ALA A 79 10.70 1.57 -11.09
C ALA A 79 12.07 0.91 -11.34
N GLN A 80 12.36 -0.21 -10.67
CA GLN A 80 13.59 -0.96 -10.87
C GLN A 80 13.65 -1.53 -12.28
N LEU A 81 12.54 -2.12 -12.75
CA LEU A 81 12.43 -2.65 -14.10
C LEU A 81 12.65 -1.57 -15.18
N ARG A 82 12.03 -0.39 -15.03
CA ARG A 82 12.27 0.75 -15.93
C ARG A 82 13.74 1.15 -15.95
N GLY A 83 14.39 1.21 -14.79
CA GLY A 83 15.82 1.52 -14.71
C GLY A 83 16.68 0.48 -15.43
N PHE A 84 16.35 -0.81 -15.31
CA PHE A 84 17.04 -1.90 -15.98
C PHE A 84 16.90 -1.84 -17.51
N LEU A 85 15.69 -1.61 -18.00
CA LEU A 85 15.43 -1.48 -19.43
C LEU A 85 16.06 -0.21 -20.03
N ALA A 86 16.27 0.83 -19.23
CA ALA A 86 16.96 2.05 -19.63
C ALA A 86 18.49 1.97 -19.52
N GLY A 87 19.03 0.85 -19.03
CA GLY A 87 20.47 0.63 -18.87
C GLY A 87 21.11 1.29 -17.65
N ASN A 88 20.32 1.66 -16.63
CA ASN A 88 20.84 2.34 -15.43
C ASN A 88 21.71 1.43 -14.53
N PHE A 89 21.75 0.13 -14.82
CA PHE A 89 22.58 -0.86 -14.10
C PHE A 89 23.74 -1.37 -14.96
N ASN A 90 24.03 -0.69 -16.06
CA ASN A 90 25.11 -1.04 -16.98
C ASN A 90 26.28 -0.08 -16.83
N ASP A 91 27.49 -0.61 -16.83
CA ASP A 91 28.73 0.16 -16.66
C ASP A 91 29.37 0.57 -18.01
N GLY A 92 28.88 0.01 -19.12
CA GLY A 92 29.50 0.15 -20.44
C GLY A 92 28.53 0.19 -21.63
N GLU A 93 29.04 -0.14 -22.82
CA GLU A 93 28.21 -0.31 -24.01
C GLU A 93 27.28 -1.51 -23.80
N TRP A 94 25.98 -1.27 -23.98
CA TRP A 94 24.98 -2.28 -23.68
C TRP A 94 23.89 -2.36 -24.76
N SER A 95 23.24 -3.51 -24.81
CA SER A 95 22.07 -3.75 -25.65
C SER A 95 21.05 -4.63 -24.93
N PHE A 96 19.79 -4.59 -25.36
CA PHE A 96 18.75 -5.49 -24.86
C PHE A 96 18.48 -6.61 -25.86
N ASP A 97 18.56 -7.86 -25.43
CA ASP A 97 18.31 -9.04 -26.26
C ASP A 97 16.90 -9.60 -26.00
N GLU A 98 15.94 -9.10 -26.76
CA GLU A 98 14.54 -9.57 -26.71
C GLU A 98 14.42 -11.06 -27.09
N GLY A 99 15.30 -11.57 -27.95
CA GLY A 99 15.28 -12.96 -28.39
C GLY A 99 15.69 -13.95 -27.30
N HIS A 100 16.44 -13.50 -26.29
CA HIS A 100 16.80 -14.29 -25.12
C HIS A 100 15.76 -14.27 -24.01
N CYS A 101 14.77 -13.37 -24.07
CA CYS A 101 13.79 -13.23 -23.01
C CYS A 101 12.83 -14.43 -22.94
N SER A 102 12.42 -14.79 -21.73
CA SER A 102 11.27 -15.68 -21.55
C SER A 102 10.02 -14.98 -22.10
N GLY A 103 9.18 -15.69 -22.86
CA GLY A 103 7.96 -15.10 -23.43
C GLY A 103 7.02 -14.49 -22.38
N GLU A 104 6.92 -15.13 -21.21
CA GLU A 104 6.14 -14.60 -20.07
C GLU A 104 6.67 -13.26 -19.55
N CYS A 105 7.99 -12.98 -19.66
CA CYS A 105 8.56 -11.70 -19.25
C CYS A 105 8.14 -10.58 -20.19
N LEU A 106 8.14 -10.83 -21.51
CA LEU A 106 7.69 -9.85 -22.51
C LEU A 106 6.22 -9.50 -22.32
N GLU A 107 5.41 -10.48 -21.94
CA GLU A 107 3.99 -10.24 -21.66
C GLU A 107 3.80 -9.40 -20.39
N VAL A 108 4.62 -9.60 -19.35
CA VAL A 108 4.66 -8.68 -18.21
C VAL A 108 5.07 -7.27 -18.63
N LEU A 109 6.05 -7.09 -19.52
CA LEU A 109 6.38 -5.75 -20.03
C LEU A 109 5.17 -5.08 -20.70
N ARG A 110 4.44 -5.82 -21.55
CA ARG A 110 3.22 -5.32 -22.20
C ARG A 110 2.17 -4.89 -21.18
N ILE A 111 1.90 -5.71 -20.16
CA ILE A 111 0.92 -5.44 -19.09
C ILE A 111 1.29 -4.17 -18.31
N TYR A 112 2.58 -4.00 -18.00
CA TYR A 112 3.09 -2.83 -17.30
C TYR A 112 3.35 -1.63 -18.22
N ASN A 113 2.96 -1.71 -19.49
CA ASN A 113 3.11 -0.67 -20.49
C ASN A 113 4.58 -0.24 -20.68
N LEU A 114 5.47 -1.21 -20.83
CA LEU A 114 6.91 -1.04 -21.00
C LEU A 114 7.38 -1.62 -22.34
N LYS A 115 8.27 -0.90 -23.01
CA LYS A 115 9.11 -1.40 -24.10
C LYS A 115 10.44 -1.91 -23.55
N THR A 116 11.20 -2.59 -24.40
CA THR A 116 12.54 -3.11 -24.09
C THR A 116 13.60 -2.03 -23.83
N ASP A 117 13.31 -0.76 -24.17
CA ASP A 117 14.13 0.43 -23.87
C ASP A 117 13.66 1.19 -22.61
N GLY A 118 12.66 0.68 -21.90
CA GLY A 118 12.09 1.28 -20.69
C GLY A 118 11.09 2.41 -20.94
N HIS A 119 10.89 2.82 -22.20
CA HIS A 119 9.84 3.76 -22.56
C HIS A 119 8.46 3.10 -22.54
N SER A 120 7.42 3.93 -22.46
CA SER A 120 6.05 3.42 -22.46
C SER A 120 5.68 2.81 -23.82
N LEU A 121 5.04 1.65 -23.81
CA LEU A 121 4.56 0.96 -25.01
C LEU A 121 3.38 1.70 -25.66
N PHE A 122 2.49 2.19 -24.82
CA PHE A 122 1.27 2.93 -25.12
C PHE A 122 1.37 4.35 -24.54
N PRO A 123 0.84 5.36 -25.24
CA PRO A 123 0.92 6.75 -24.82
C PRO A 123 0.04 7.06 -23.59
N TYR A 124 -1.00 6.26 -23.33
CA TYR A 124 -1.93 6.46 -22.22
C TYR A 124 -2.41 5.11 -21.66
N LEU A 125 -2.54 5.06 -20.33
CA LEU A 125 -3.19 3.97 -19.61
C LEU A 125 -4.64 4.35 -19.32
N HIS A 126 -5.53 3.37 -19.29
CA HIS A 126 -6.87 3.51 -18.73
C HIS A 126 -6.83 3.09 -17.26
N HIS A 127 -7.52 3.86 -16.42
CA HIS A 127 -7.71 3.55 -15.01
C HIS A 127 -9.20 3.56 -14.74
N GLU A 128 -9.72 2.44 -14.24
CA GLU A 128 -11.13 2.28 -13.92
C GLU A 128 -11.26 1.96 -12.43
N ARG A 129 -12.15 2.68 -11.74
CA ARG A 129 -12.44 2.41 -10.34
C ARG A 129 -13.29 1.15 -10.24
N VAL A 130 -12.85 0.23 -9.39
CA VAL A 130 -13.60 -0.98 -9.05
C VAL A 130 -14.26 -0.76 -7.70
N GLU A 131 -15.56 -1.06 -7.63
CA GLU A 131 -16.28 -1.08 -6.36
C GLU A 131 -15.80 -2.26 -5.52
N HIS A 132 -15.23 -1.97 -4.36
CA HIS A 132 -14.69 -2.95 -3.43
C HIS A 132 -15.00 -2.53 -2.00
N THR A 133 -15.42 -3.48 -1.18
CA THR A 133 -15.60 -3.28 0.26
C THR A 133 -14.40 -3.89 0.97
N PHE A 134 -13.61 -3.06 1.64
CA PHE A 134 -12.39 -3.50 2.33
C PHE A 134 -12.70 -4.11 3.70
N HIS A 135 -12.01 -5.21 4.03
CA HIS A 135 -12.14 -5.86 5.32
C HIS A 135 -10.79 -5.97 6.05
N ALA A 136 -10.84 -5.98 7.38
CA ALA A 136 -9.67 -6.23 8.20
C ALA A 136 -9.05 -7.60 7.88
N GLY A 137 -7.72 -7.64 7.79
CA GLY A 137 -6.95 -8.82 7.42
C GLY A 137 -6.64 -8.95 5.92
N GLU A 138 -7.31 -8.20 5.05
CA GLU A 138 -7.00 -8.17 3.61
C GLU A 138 -5.56 -7.70 3.36
N VAL A 139 -4.94 -8.25 2.32
CA VAL A 139 -3.66 -7.76 1.79
C VAL A 139 -3.95 -7.03 0.49
N LEU A 140 -3.62 -5.75 0.48
CA LEU A 140 -3.83 -4.83 -0.63
C LEU A 140 -2.50 -4.52 -1.29
N HIS A 141 -2.50 -4.47 -2.62
CA HIS A 141 -1.35 -4.12 -3.43
C HIS A 141 -1.59 -2.73 -4.01
N ASN A 142 -0.66 -1.78 -3.88
CA ASN A 142 -0.79 -0.50 -4.56
C ASN A 142 -0.20 -0.56 -5.98
N MET A 143 -0.51 0.44 -6.80
CA MET A 143 -0.01 0.52 -8.20
C MET A 143 1.52 0.66 -8.30
N ASN A 144 2.22 0.96 -7.20
CA ASN A 144 3.67 1.10 -7.14
C ASN A 144 4.39 -0.19 -6.70
N GLY A 145 3.65 -1.28 -6.43
CA GLY A 145 4.21 -2.57 -6.01
C GLY A 145 4.46 -2.72 -4.51
N ASN A 146 3.89 -1.85 -3.67
CA ASN A 146 3.93 -2.01 -2.22
C ASN A 146 2.69 -2.77 -1.73
N ASP A 147 2.92 -3.61 -0.73
CA ASP A 147 1.90 -4.44 -0.10
C ASP A 147 1.54 -3.92 1.28
N TYR A 148 0.24 -3.89 1.57
CA TYR A 148 -0.31 -3.40 2.83
C TYR A 148 -1.31 -4.38 3.40
N ARG A 149 -1.23 -4.66 4.70
CA ARG A 149 -2.28 -5.40 5.43
C ARG A 149 -3.26 -4.42 6.05
N VAL A 150 -4.56 -4.63 5.81
CA VAL A 150 -5.62 -3.87 6.47
C VAL A 150 -5.71 -4.30 7.93
N LEU A 151 -5.48 -3.37 8.85
CA LEU A 151 -5.67 -3.58 10.29
C LEU A 151 -7.12 -3.30 10.68
N ALA A 152 -7.73 -2.25 10.12
CA ALA A 152 -9.12 -1.91 10.32
C ALA A 152 -9.66 -1.06 9.15
N ALA A 153 -10.93 -1.26 8.79
CA ALA A 153 -11.68 -0.28 8.01
C ALA A 153 -12.29 0.75 8.97
N LEU A 154 -11.84 2.00 8.89
CA LEU A 154 -12.34 3.09 9.75
C LEU A 154 -13.65 3.65 9.18
N SER A 155 -13.71 3.77 7.85
CA SER A 155 -14.90 4.06 7.06
C SER A 155 -14.88 3.22 5.77
N PRO A 156 -15.85 3.35 4.85
CA PRO A 156 -15.80 2.67 3.55
C PRO A 156 -14.54 2.99 2.74
N ASP A 157 -13.99 4.20 2.95
CA ASP A 157 -12.89 4.74 2.14
C ASP A 157 -11.61 5.01 2.96
N ASP A 158 -11.68 5.09 4.29
CA ASP A 158 -10.52 5.35 5.14
C ASP A 158 -10.11 4.05 5.86
N LEU A 159 -8.86 3.62 5.64
CA LEU A 159 -8.33 2.37 6.15
C LEU A 159 -7.12 2.62 7.05
N LEU A 160 -7.04 1.88 8.15
CA LEU A 160 -5.80 1.70 8.88
C LEU A 160 -5.06 0.50 8.30
N VAL A 161 -3.88 0.74 7.73
CA VAL A 161 -3.07 -0.28 7.06
C VAL A 161 -1.66 -0.34 7.63
N MET A 162 -1.01 -1.48 7.45
CA MET A 162 0.40 -1.68 7.79
C MET A 162 1.16 -2.17 6.56
N SER A 163 2.22 -1.45 6.19
CA SER A 163 3.17 -1.88 5.16
C SER A 163 3.81 -3.21 5.52
N LEU A 164 3.80 -4.16 4.60
CA LEU A 164 4.42 -5.47 4.80
C LEU A 164 5.95 -5.43 4.69
N THR A 165 6.50 -4.39 4.06
CA THR A 165 7.94 -4.25 3.83
C THR A 165 8.68 -3.74 5.07
N ASP A 166 8.18 -2.67 5.68
CA ASP A 166 8.85 -1.93 6.75
C ASP A 166 8.00 -1.80 8.02
N SER A 167 6.85 -2.47 8.09
CA SER A 167 5.90 -2.42 9.22
C SER A 167 5.39 -1.01 9.55
N GLN A 168 5.52 -0.06 8.61
CA GLN A 168 5.00 1.29 8.80
C GLN A 168 3.46 1.26 8.83
N ILE A 169 2.87 1.88 9.86
CA ILE A 169 1.43 1.96 10.06
C ILE A 169 0.93 3.31 9.53
N ILE A 170 -0.13 3.26 8.74
CA ILE A 170 -0.63 4.37 7.94
C ILE A 170 -2.16 4.40 7.99
N VAL A 171 -2.74 5.59 8.17
CA VAL A 171 -4.14 5.82 7.81
C VAL A 171 -4.18 6.26 6.35
N GLY A 172 -4.62 5.36 5.47
CA GLY A 172 -4.90 5.67 4.08
C GLY A 172 -6.29 6.29 3.97
N ARG A 173 -6.39 7.49 3.41
CA ARG A 173 -7.65 8.22 3.26
C ARG A 173 -8.11 8.24 1.81
N GLY A 174 -9.40 8.02 1.59
CA GLY A 174 -9.94 7.94 0.22
C GLY A 174 -9.39 6.75 -0.56
N VAL A 175 -9.15 5.62 0.11
CA VAL A 175 -8.65 4.40 -0.50
C VAL A 175 -9.66 3.88 -1.51
N LYS A 176 -9.22 3.68 -2.75
CA LYS A 176 -10.00 3.12 -3.85
C LYS A 176 -9.22 2.03 -4.55
N LEU A 177 -9.94 1.02 -5.01
CA LEU A 177 -9.40 -0.02 -5.87
C LEU A 177 -9.53 0.41 -7.33
N TYR A 178 -8.46 0.21 -8.09
CA TYR A 178 -8.40 0.51 -9.51
C TYR A 178 -7.92 -0.70 -10.30
N GLU A 179 -8.44 -0.80 -11.51
CA GLU A 179 -7.90 -1.63 -12.57
C GLU A 179 -7.21 -0.72 -13.60
N ARG A 180 -6.02 -1.12 -14.02
CA ARG A 180 -5.17 -0.40 -14.96
C ARG A 180 -4.86 -1.31 -16.16
N TYR A 181 -5.12 -0.82 -17.36
CA TYR A 181 -4.86 -1.53 -18.61
C TYR A 181 -4.54 -0.57 -19.77
N PRO A 182 -3.90 -1.04 -20.86
CA PRO A 182 -3.65 -0.24 -22.05
C PRO A 182 -4.92 0.40 -22.65
N LYS A 183 -4.88 1.70 -22.92
CA LYS A 183 -6.04 2.42 -23.46
C LYS A 183 -6.32 2.00 -24.91
N GLY A 184 -7.51 1.44 -25.16
CA GLY A 184 -7.98 1.10 -26.51
C GLY A 184 -7.92 -0.39 -26.86
N GLU A 185 -7.37 -1.22 -25.96
CA GLU A 185 -7.49 -2.67 -26.01
C GLU A 185 -8.63 -3.11 -25.08
N ARG A 186 -9.33 -4.20 -25.42
CA ARG A 186 -10.31 -4.79 -24.51
C ARG A 186 -9.51 -5.49 -23.42
N PRO A 187 -9.69 -5.17 -22.12
CA PRO A 187 -9.00 -5.88 -21.07
C PRO A 187 -9.37 -7.36 -21.14
N ASP A 188 -8.35 -8.21 -21.21
CA ASP A 188 -8.44 -9.62 -20.87
C ASP A 188 -7.92 -9.79 -19.43
N ASP A 189 -8.30 -10.87 -18.74
CA ASP A 189 -7.97 -11.08 -17.33
C ASP A 189 -6.45 -11.09 -17.06
N GLU A 190 -5.63 -11.26 -18.10
CA GLU A 190 -4.17 -11.27 -18.03
C GLU A 190 -3.53 -9.88 -18.23
N SER A 191 -4.26 -8.91 -18.80
CA SER A 191 -3.75 -7.55 -19.11
C SER A 191 -4.11 -6.48 -18.10
N VAL A 192 -4.79 -6.86 -17.02
CA VAL A 192 -5.25 -5.93 -15.98
C VAL A 192 -4.35 -5.96 -14.76
N VAL A 193 -3.82 -4.80 -14.38
CA VAL A 193 -3.18 -4.60 -13.09
C VAL A 193 -4.22 -4.06 -12.12
N THR A 194 -4.51 -4.81 -11.06
CA THR A 194 -5.38 -4.35 -9.97
C THR A 194 -4.53 -3.80 -8.83
N GLY A 195 -4.88 -2.63 -8.31
CA GLY A 195 -4.20 -2.06 -7.17
C GLY A 195 -4.98 -0.94 -6.51
N ILE A 196 -4.66 -0.67 -5.25
CA ILE A 196 -5.22 0.46 -4.51
C ILE A 196 -4.44 1.74 -4.76
N GLU A 197 -5.15 2.85 -4.68
CA GLU A 197 -4.59 4.19 -4.49
C GLU A 197 -5.36 4.89 -3.38
N TRP A 198 -4.74 5.87 -2.73
CA TRP A 198 -5.38 6.71 -1.72
C TRP A 198 -4.99 8.16 -1.95
N ASP A 199 -5.85 9.08 -1.54
CA ASP A 199 -5.62 10.50 -1.74
C ASP A 199 -4.51 11.00 -0.79
N HIS A 200 -4.56 10.57 0.48
CA HIS A 200 -3.66 11.03 1.52
C HIS A 200 -3.28 9.89 2.48
N GLY A 201 -2.03 9.88 2.94
CA GLY A 201 -1.53 8.94 3.95
C GLY A 201 -1.07 9.67 5.21
N VAL A 202 -1.56 9.26 6.38
CA VAL A 202 -1.08 9.74 7.69
C VAL A 202 -0.19 8.66 8.31
N TYR A 203 1.11 8.97 8.46
CA TYR A 203 2.12 8.01 8.91
C TYR A 203 2.25 8.03 10.43
N LEU A 204 1.94 6.90 11.08
CA LEU A 204 1.88 6.78 12.54
C LEU A 204 3.14 6.16 13.16
N GLY A 205 4.08 5.69 12.34
CA GLY A 205 5.29 4.97 12.77
C GLY A 205 5.10 3.46 12.72
N GLN A 206 5.95 2.72 13.41
CA GLN A 206 5.99 1.24 13.37
C GLN A 206 5.50 0.58 14.67
N ASP A 207 5.30 1.36 15.74
CA ASP A 207 4.95 0.85 17.07
C ASP A 207 3.42 0.85 17.26
N ILE A 208 2.79 -0.29 16.97
CA ILE A 208 1.34 -0.47 17.10
C ILE A 208 0.83 -0.23 18.52
N THR A 209 1.67 -0.41 19.55
CA THR A 209 1.26 -0.24 20.95
C THR A 209 1.00 1.23 21.32
N ARG A 210 1.50 2.17 20.52
CA ARG A 210 1.26 3.60 20.68
C ARG A 210 0.01 4.09 19.96
N ILE A 211 -0.64 3.22 19.19
CA ILE A 211 -1.80 3.55 18.41
C ILE A 211 -3.06 3.33 19.22
N ASP A 212 -3.81 4.42 19.38
CA ASP A 212 -5.12 4.42 20.00
C ASP A 212 -6.19 4.28 18.90
N PHE A 213 -6.72 3.08 18.76
CA PHE A 213 -7.72 2.76 17.73
C PHE A 213 -9.02 3.53 17.92
N ASP A 214 -9.39 3.86 19.16
CA ASP A 214 -10.61 4.61 19.43
C ASP A 214 -10.46 6.06 18.95
N ILE A 215 -9.29 6.67 19.16
CA ILE A 215 -8.98 8.00 18.61
C ILE A 215 -8.99 7.97 17.08
N LEU A 216 -8.38 6.95 16.45
CA LEU A 216 -8.35 6.85 14.99
C LEU A 216 -9.74 6.67 14.39
N LYS A 217 -10.58 5.83 15.01
CA LYS A 217 -11.97 5.65 14.57
C LYS A 217 -12.79 6.93 14.77
N GLN A 218 -12.49 7.72 15.79
CA GLN A 218 -13.13 9.02 15.99
C GLN A 218 -12.70 10.06 14.95
N GLU A 219 -11.42 10.08 14.57
CA GLU A 219 -10.86 11.10 13.67
C GLU A 219 -11.10 10.79 12.18
N TYR A 220 -11.01 9.52 11.78
CA TYR A 220 -11.07 9.08 10.38
C TYR A 220 -12.23 8.13 10.07
N GLY A 221 -12.99 7.71 11.09
CA GLY A 221 -14.14 6.86 10.88
C GLY A 221 -15.36 7.63 10.38
N GLU A 222 -16.36 6.88 9.90
CA GLU A 222 -17.64 7.49 9.56
C GLU A 222 -18.34 8.01 10.83
N PRO A 223 -18.87 9.24 10.81
CA PRO A 223 -19.72 9.71 11.91
C PRO A 223 -20.98 8.84 11.93
N ASP A 224 -21.26 8.19 13.07
CA ASP A 224 -22.44 7.32 13.15
C ASP A 224 -23.70 8.08 12.72
N ARG A 225 -24.53 7.42 11.93
CA ARG A 225 -25.85 7.93 11.58
C ARG A 225 -26.69 8.03 12.84
N VAL A 226 -27.07 9.25 13.19
CA VAL A 226 -28.03 9.51 14.25
C VAL A 226 -29.43 9.46 13.63
N GLU A 227 -30.10 8.33 13.76
CA GLU A 227 -31.47 8.09 13.24
C GLU A 227 -32.52 8.16 14.34
N ASN A 228 -32.11 7.95 15.60
CA ASN A 228 -32.99 8.02 16.75
C ASN A 228 -32.27 8.63 17.98
N VAL A 229 -33.03 8.82 19.07
CA VAL A 229 -32.52 9.39 20.32
C VAL A 229 -31.44 8.50 20.97
N SER A 230 -31.51 7.17 20.82
CA SER A 230 -30.47 6.27 21.31
C SER A 230 -29.15 6.51 20.59
N ASP A 231 -29.18 6.58 19.25
CA ASP A 231 -27.99 6.87 18.44
C ASP A 231 -27.40 8.25 18.79
N MET A 232 -28.27 9.22 19.08
CA MET A 232 -27.83 10.55 19.55
C MET A 232 -27.11 10.44 20.89
N ARG A 233 -27.67 9.69 21.85
CA ARG A 233 -27.04 9.49 23.16
C ARG A 233 -25.70 8.77 23.03
N ASP A 234 -25.59 7.80 22.13
CA ASP A 234 -24.31 7.12 21.86
C ASP A 234 -23.29 8.06 21.20
N MET A 235 -23.71 8.93 20.30
CA MET A 235 -22.85 9.99 19.75
C MET A 235 -22.43 11.00 20.81
N VAL A 236 -23.34 11.47 21.67
CA VAL A 236 -23.02 12.38 22.79
C VAL A 236 -22.03 11.72 23.75
N ARG A 237 -22.23 10.44 24.08
CA ARG A 237 -21.29 9.64 24.88
C ARG A 237 -19.91 9.60 24.24
N ARG A 238 -19.80 9.31 22.95
CA ARG A 238 -18.51 9.30 22.25
C ARG A 238 -17.84 10.67 22.24
N ASN A 239 -18.58 11.75 21.97
CA ASN A 239 -18.02 13.11 21.95
C ASN A 239 -17.49 13.54 23.32
N PHE A 240 -18.15 13.12 24.41
CA PHE A 240 -17.63 13.32 25.76
C PHE A 240 -16.30 12.61 25.94
N TRP A 241 -16.24 11.31 25.61
CA TRP A 241 -15.02 10.52 25.75
C TRP A 241 -13.87 10.99 24.85
N MET A 242 -14.16 11.57 23.68
CA MET A 242 -13.15 12.20 22.82
C MET A 242 -12.38 13.29 23.57
N GLN A 243 -13.09 14.21 24.22
CA GLN A 243 -12.45 15.27 25.00
C GLN A 243 -11.83 14.74 26.29
N LYS A 244 -12.48 13.75 26.93
CA LYS A 244 -11.96 13.12 28.16
C LYS A 244 -10.64 12.40 27.93
N ASN A 245 -10.50 11.68 26.81
CA ASN A 245 -9.26 11.00 26.46
C ASN A 245 -8.12 12.01 26.23
N VAL A 246 -8.39 13.15 25.58
CA VAL A 246 -7.40 14.23 25.42
C VAL A 246 -7.02 14.85 26.77
N GLU A 247 -7.99 15.10 27.65
CA GLU A 247 -7.74 15.59 29.00
C GLU A 247 -6.84 14.65 29.80
N GLN A 248 -7.10 13.34 29.73
CA GLN A 248 -6.40 12.34 30.54
C GLN A 248 -5.07 11.86 29.93
N LYS A 249 -4.77 12.19 28.67
CA LYS A 249 -3.58 11.68 27.99
C LYS A 249 -2.30 12.22 28.61
N GLU A 250 -1.54 11.32 29.24
CA GLU A 250 -0.21 11.61 29.75
C GLU A 250 0.74 12.00 28.60
N GLY A 251 1.60 13.00 28.85
CA GLY A 251 2.54 13.52 27.85
C GLY A 251 2.02 14.69 27.01
N LEU A 252 0.73 15.02 27.07
CA LEU A 252 0.22 16.25 26.46
C LEU A 252 0.52 17.49 27.33
N PRO A 253 0.81 18.66 26.72
CA PRO A 253 0.98 19.91 27.48
C PRO A 253 -0.27 20.29 28.28
N ASP A 254 -0.09 20.82 29.49
CA ASP A 254 -1.20 21.21 30.39
C ASP A 254 -2.22 22.13 29.74
N ARG A 255 -1.78 23.06 28.89
CA ARG A 255 -2.67 23.96 28.13
C ARG A 255 -3.67 23.19 27.26
N VAL A 256 -3.26 22.08 26.65
CA VAL A 256 -4.10 21.25 25.77
C VAL A 256 -5.08 20.44 26.61
N ARG A 257 -4.59 19.83 27.69
CA ARG A 257 -5.43 19.06 28.62
C ARG A 257 -6.49 19.95 29.28
N ASN A 258 -6.11 21.16 29.70
CA ASN A 258 -7.03 22.13 30.29
C ASN A 258 -8.07 22.62 29.26
N ALA A 259 -7.67 22.88 28.01
CA ALA A 259 -8.61 23.26 26.96
C ALA A 259 -9.65 22.16 26.68
N ALA A 260 -9.24 20.89 26.70
CA ALA A 260 -10.15 19.76 26.57
C ALA A 260 -11.13 19.68 27.76
N ARG A 261 -10.63 19.86 29.00
CA ARG A 261 -11.48 19.94 30.19
C ARG A 261 -12.49 21.08 30.12
N ASP A 262 -12.05 22.26 29.71
CA ASP A 262 -12.95 23.42 29.56
C ASP A 262 -14.00 23.15 28.47
N CYS A 263 -13.63 22.44 27.40
CA CYS A 263 -14.58 22.00 26.38
C CYS A 263 -15.63 21.03 26.95
N LEU A 264 -15.23 20.10 27.83
CA LEU A 264 -16.15 19.19 28.52
C LEU A 264 -17.18 19.95 29.35
N GLU A 265 -16.71 20.87 30.21
CA GLU A 265 -17.57 21.69 31.06
C GLU A 265 -18.53 22.56 30.22
N ASN A 266 -18.03 23.20 29.16
CA ASN A 266 -18.84 24.08 28.33
C ASN A 266 -19.88 23.34 27.47
N THR A 267 -19.55 22.14 26.99
CA THR A 267 -20.41 21.40 26.05
C THR A 267 -21.39 20.48 26.77
N PHE A 268 -20.92 19.79 27.79
CA PHE A 268 -21.69 18.76 28.50
C PHE A 268 -22.13 19.19 29.90
N GLY A 269 -21.65 20.34 30.38
CA GLY A 269 -21.96 20.85 31.72
C GLY A 269 -21.20 20.12 32.83
N THR A 270 -20.26 19.23 32.48
CA THR A 270 -19.43 18.48 33.41
C THR A 270 -18.22 17.87 32.70
N SER A 271 -17.10 17.75 33.40
CA SER A 271 -15.95 16.92 33.02
C SER A 271 -15.90 15.58 33.76
N GLU A 272 -16.83 15.32 34.68
CA GLU A 272 -16.87 14.12 35.52
C GLU A 272 -17.68 12.99 34.84
N PRO A 273 -17.06 11.83 34.51
CA PRO A 273 -17.74 10.76 33.77
C PRO A 273 -19.03 10.25 34.44
N GLU A 274 -19.01 10.06 35.77
CA GLU A 274 -20.19 9.56 36.50
C GLU A 274 -21.36 10.56 36.49
N VAL A 275 -21.05 11.86 36.46
CA VAL A 275 -22.07 12.92 36.39
C VAL A 275 -22.64 12.96 34.98
N PHE A 276 -21.77 12.87 33.98
CA PHE A 276 -22.14 12.81 32.57
C PHE A 276 -23.08 11.63 32.27
N ASP A 277 -22.73 10.41 32.70
CA ASP A 277 -23.56 9.22 32.46
C ASP A 277 -24.95 9.37 33.09
N LYS A 278 -25.04 9.90 34.31
CA LYS A 278 -26.32 10.19 34.97
C LYS A 278 -27.15 11.24 34.22
N MET A 279 -26.51 12.25 33.63
CA MET A 279 -27.20 13.29 32.84
C MET A 279 -27.70 12.71 31.50
N LEU A 280 -26.87 11.89 30.86
CA LEU A 280 -27.19 11.20 29.62
C LEU A 280 -28.39 10.25 29.79
N ASP A 281 -28.39 9.44 30.85
CA ASP A 281 -29.48 8.50 31.15
C ASP A 281 -30.80 9.22 31.44
N LYS A 282 -30.72 10.38 32.11
CA LYS A 282 -31.87 11.27 32.37
C LYS A 282 -32.37 12.03 31.14
N GLY A 283 -31.70 11.90 29.99
CA GLY A 283 -32.10 12.55 28.75
C GLY A 283 -31.82 14.05 28.70
N VAL A 284 -30.89 14.55 29.53
CA VAL A 284 -30.53 15.99 29.57
C VAL A 284 -30.07 16.49 28.20
N TYR A 285 -29.45 15.62 27.40
CA TYR A 285 -28.93 15.93 26.08
C TYR A 285 -29.89 15.62 24.93
N ASP A 286 -31.09 15.07 25.19
CA ASP A 286 -32.04 14.67 24.13
C ASP A 286 -32.54 15.87 23.32
N GLY A 287 -32.56 17.07 23.92
CA GLY A 287 -32.88 18.32 23.22
C GLY A 287 -31.94 18.63 22.04
N MET A 288 -30.71 18.10 22.05
CA MET A 288 -29.76 18.23 20.94
C MET A 288 -30.20 17.44 19.70
N TYR A 289 -30.98 16.35 19.87
CA TYR A 289 -31.57 15.62 18.75
C TYR A 289 -32.64 16.46 18.05
N HIS A 290 -33.55 17.07 18.82
CA HIS A 290 -34.62 17.90 18.28
C HIS A 290 -34.10 19.11 17.49
N ALA A 291 -33.05 19.78 17.98
CA ALA A 291 -32.40 20.87 17.26
C ALA A 291 -31.76 20.42 15.93
N ARG A 292 -31.21 19.20 15.87
CA ARG A 292 -30.64 18.62 14.65
C ARG A 292 -31.71 18.17 13.66
N ASP A 293 -32.82 17.60 14.13
CA ASP A 293 -33.94 17.21 13.28
C ASP A 293 -34.63 18.43 12.67
N GLU A 294 -34.79 19.51 13.43
CA GLU A 294 -35.26 20.79 12.90
C GLU A 294 -34.29 21.34 11.83
N GLN A 295 -32.98 21.30 12.07
CA GLN A 295 -31.98 21.70 11.07
C GLN A 295 -31.99 20.81 9.81
N ARG A 296 -32.19 19.49 9.94
CA ARG A 296 -32.33 18.56 8.80
C ARG A 296 -33.59 18.83 7.99
N GLN A 297 -34.71 19.16 8.64
CA GLN A 297 -35.95 19.53 7.95
C GLN A 297 -35.82 20.86 7.20
N ILE A 298 -35.02 21.80 7.72
CA ILE A 298 -34.72 23.09 7.07
C ILE A 298 -33.73 22.92 5.92
N ALA A 299 -32.75 22.02 6.03
CA ALA A 299 -31.70 21.81 5.02
C ALA A 299 -32.18 21.06 3.76
N GLY A 300 -33.31 20.35 3.83
CA GLY A 300 -33.82 19.50 2.75
C GLY A 300 -32.93 18.26 2.50
N PRO A 301 -33.42 17.24 1.76
CA PRO A 301 -32.64 16.04 1.48
C PRO A 301 -31.43 16.40 0.62
N SER A 302 -30.23 16.17 1.13
CA SER A 302 -28.99 16.24 0.34
C SER A 302 -29.13 15.32 -0.87
N ARG A 303 -29.01 15.91 -2.06
CA ARG A 303 -28.98 15.21 -3.35
C ARG A 303 -27.71 14.39 -3.51
#